data_AF-A0A452YKM1-F1
#
_entry.id   AF-A0A452YKM1-F1
#
_cell.length_a   1.000
_cell.length_b   1.000
_cell.length_c   1.000
_cell.angle_alpha   90.00
_cell.angle_beta   90.00
_cell.angle_gamma   90.00
#
_symmetry.space_group_name_H-M   'P 1'
#
loop_
_entity.id
_entity.type
_entity.pdbx_description
1 polymer ?
#
loop_
_entity_poly.entity_id
_entity_poly.type
_entity_poly.pdbx_seq_one_letter_code
_entity_poly.pdbx_strand_id
1 'polypeptide(L)'
;VSKLSLNRPIFVMSHIRRMLAVHIMHTTLVSSWAGSMALYELAVFDPSDRVLDPMWRQGMLVIPFVTCLGITYSWGGWSISGGIVTNPGIWSYEGVAGVACFGFGAFHVTGLYGPGIWVSDPYGLTGKVQDVNPAWGTEGFDPFVLGE
;
A
#
# COMPACT_ATOMS: atom_id res chain seq x y z
N VAL A 1 36.30 30.46 10.21
CA VAL A 1 35.86 30.61 8.81
C VAL A 1 34.53 29.88 8.63
N SER A 2 33.47 30.67 8.51
CA SER A 2 32.10 30.41 8.04
C SER A 2 31.47 29.01 8.15
N LYS A 3 30.42 28.94 8.98
CA LYS A 3 29.20 28.15 8.75
C LYS A 3 28.78 28.32 7.28
N LEU A 4 29.03 27.32 6.44
CA LEU A 4 28.44 27.24 5.11
C LEU A 4 27.04 26.65 5.29
N SER A 5 26.07 27.57 5.32
CA SER A 5 24.68 27.28 5.04
C SER A 5 24.60 26.41 3.80
N LEU A 6 23.94 25.27 3.89
CA LEU A 6 23.85 24.38 2.79
C LEU A 6 22.45 23.82 2.69
N ASN A 7 21.53 24.68 2.26
CA ASN A 7 20.39 24.28 1.46
C ASN A 7 20.91 23.57 0.21
N ARG A 8 21.35 22.31 0.33
CA ARG A 8 21.63 21.46 -0.82
C ARG A 8 20.43 20.52 -0.98
N PRO A 9 19.48 20.81 -1.90
CA PRO A 9 18.37 19.91 -2.24
C PRO A 9 18.82 18.54 -2.78
N ILE A 10 20.13 18.32 -2.89
CA ILE A 10 20.79 17.12 -3.47
C ILE A 10 21.54 16.30 -2.39
N PHE A 11 21.39 16.61 -1.10
CA PHE A 11 22.08 15.93 0.00
C PHE A 11 21.96 14.39 -0.01
N VAL A 12 20.86 13.84 -0.54
CA VAL A 12 20.67 12.39 -0.69
C VAL A 12 21.62 11.75 -1.72
N MET A 13 22.01 12.50 -2.77
CA MET A 13 22.79 12.00 -3.92
C MET A 13 24.21 11.57 -3.55
N SER A 14 24.75 12.11 -2.45
CA SER A 14 26.09 11.78 -1.95
C SER A 14 26.10 10.65 -0.91
N HIS A 15 24.95 10.04 -0.61
CA HIS A 15 24.83 9.03 0.44
C HIS A 15 23.99 7.84 -0.03
N ILE A 16 24.64 6.77 -0.50
CA ILE A 16 23.97 5.57 -1.04
C ILE A 16 22.94 4.96 -0.08
N ARG A 17 23.25 4.93 1.22
CA ARG A 17 22.32 4.41 2.24
C ARG A 17 21.07 5.28 2.40
N ARG A 18 21.21 6.61 2.31
CA ARG A 18 20.07 7.54 2.40
C ARG A 18 19.24 7.51 1.11
N MET A 19 19.89 7.40 -0.04
CA MET A 19 19.21 7.20 -1.31
C MET A 19 18.39 5.90 -1.30
N LEU A 20 18.99 4.78 -0.87
CA LEU A 20 18.29 3.51 -0.75
C LEU A 20 17.11 3.59 0.23
N ALA A 21 17.29 4.22 1.39
CA ALA A 21 16.21 4.39 2.37
C ALA A 21 15.01 5.15 1.79
N VAL A 22 15.24 6.24 1.07
CA VAL A 22 14.16 7.01 0.43
C VAL A 22 13.46 6.20 -0.66
N HIS A 23 14.19 5.42 -1.45
CA HIS A 23 13.58 4.54 -2.46
C HIS A 23 12.74 3.44 -1.84
N ILE A 24 13.20 2.84 -0.74
CA ILE A 24 12.43 1.85 0.00
C ILE A 24 11.14 2.50 0.53
N MET A 25 11.23 3.65 1.21
CA MET A 25 10.08 4.40 1.71
C MET A 25 9.08 4.78 0.61
N HIS A 26 9.58 5.26 -0.53
CA HIS A 26 8.72 5.64 -1.66
C HIS A 26 8.03 4.41 -2.27
N THR A 27 8.79 3.33 -2.50
CA THR A 27 8.24 2.09 -3.09
C THR A 27 7.15 1.51 -2.20
N THR A 28 7.36 1.53 -0.89
CA THR A 28 6.42 0.96 0.07
C THR A 28 5.17 1.80 0.21
N LEU A 29 5.29 3.13 0.21
CA LEU A 29 4.14 4.03 0.19
C LEU A 29 3.31 3.84 -1.09
N VAL A 30 3.96 3.71 -2.25
CA VAL A 30 3.27 3.47 -3.53
C VAL A 30 2.60 2.10 -3.56
N SER A 31 3.23 1.03 -3.05
CA SER A 31 2.60 -0.29 -3.01
C SER A 31 1.38 -0.33 -2.09
N SER A 32 1.45 0.36 -0.95
CA SER A 32 0.33 0.42 0.00
C SER A 32 -0.82 1.25 -0.52
N TRP A 33 -0.52 2.36 -1.19
CA TRP A 33 -1.53 3.14 -1.90
C TRP A 33 -2.21 2.29 -2.98
N ALA A 34 -1.45 1.57 -3.80
CA ALA A 34 -2.01 0.71 -4.84
C ALA A 34 -2.91 -0.39 -4.28
N GLY A 35 -2.48 -1.07 -3.20
CA GLY A 35 -3.26 -2.12 -2.55
C GLY A 35 -4.55 -1.60 -1.89
N SER A 36 -4.45 -0.51 -1.11
CA SER A 36 -5.61 0.10 -0.44
C SER A 36 -6.62 0.68 -1.43
N MET A 37 -6.15 1.32 -2.50
CA MET A 37 -7.02 1.84 -3.55
C MET A 37 -7.73 0.72 -4.31
N ALA A 38 -7.03 -0.39 -4.61
CA ALA A 38 -7.66 -1.56 -5.23
C ALA A 38 -8.73 -2.20 -4.32
N LEU A 39 -8.49 -2.30 -3.01
CA LEU A 39 -9.49 -2.78 -2.05
C LEU A 39 -10.69 -1.84 -1.95
N TYR A 40 -10.44 -0.52 -1.92
CA TYR A 40 -11.50 0.49 -1.90
C TYR A 40 -12.39 0.40 -3.14
N GLU A 41 -11.78 0.39 -4.34
CA GLU A 41 -12.51 0.25 -5.60
C GLU A 41 -13.32 -1.05 -5.63
N LEU A 42 -12.74 -2.16 -5.19
CA LEU A 42 -13.42 -3.45 -5.19
C LEU A 42 -14.60 -3.51 -4.20
N ALA A 43 -14.55 -2.75 -3.10
CA ALA A 43 -15.64 -2.65 -2.14
C ALA A 43 -16.85 -1.86 -2.67
N VAL A 44 -16.63 -0.92 -3.60
CA VAL A 44 -17.69 -0.07 -4.17
C VAL A 44 -18.10 -0.46 -5.59
N PHE A 45 -17.29 -1.27 -6.27
CA PHE A 45 -17.51 -1.69 -7.65
C PHE A 45 -18.76 -2.59 -7.78
N ASP A 46 -19.63 -2.25 -8.72
CA ASP A 46 -20.78 -3.08 -9.08
C ASP A 46 -20.50 -3.84 -10.39
N PRO A 47 -20.30 -5.18 -10.34
CA PRO A 47 -20.04 -6.00 -11.53
C PRO A 47 -21.30 -6.39 -12.32
N SER A 48 -22.49 -5.97 -11.89
CA SER A 48 -23.77 -6.52 -12.39
C SER A 48 -24.08 -6.13 -13.85
N ASP A 49 -23.82 -4.87 -14.25
CA ASP A 49 -24.14 -4.38 -15.59
C ASP A 49 -22.92 -3.81 -16.31
N ARG A 50 -22.20 -4.70 -16.99
CA ARG A 50 -21.02 -4.35 -17.80
C ARG A 50 -21.32 -3.53 -19.07
N VAL A 51 -22.57 -3.50 -19.53
CA VAL A 51 -22.92 -2.84 -20.80
C VAL A 51 -23.28 -1.39 -20.52
N LEU A 52 -24.16 -1.14 -19.56
CA LEU A 52 -24.64 0.21 -19.24
C LEU A 52 -23.84 0.88 -18.13
N ASP A 53 -23.22 0.10 -17.25
CA ASP A 53 -22.40 0.61 -16.15
C ASP A 53 -21.01 -0.06 -16.02
N PRO A 54 -20.18 -0.01 -17.08
CA PRO A 54 -18.79 -0.47 -17.02
C PRO A 54 -17.92 0.36 -16.07
N MET A 55 -16.75 -0.17 -15.72
CA MET A 55 -15.78 0.40 -14.77
C MET A 55 -15.48 1.90 -14.93
N TRP A 56 -15.43 2.39 -16.17
CA TRP A 56 -15.13 3.80 -16.47
C TRP A 56 -16.28 4.75 -16.14
N ARG A 57 -17.50 4.25 -15.93
CA ARG A 57 -18.65 5.03 -15.43
C ARG A 57 -18.70 5.10 -13.90
N GLN A 58 -18.18 4.08 -13.23
CA GLN A 58 -18.16 3.98 -11.77
C GLN A 58 -16.96 4.69 -11.13
N GLY A 59 -16.06 5.28 -11.92
CA GLY A 59 -14.89 6.02 -11.40
C GLY A 59 -13.75 5.11 -10.93
N MET A 60 -13.66 3.89 -11.46
CA MET A 60 -12.59 2.95 -11.13
C MET A 60 -11.29 3.36 -11.84
N LEU A 61 -10.20 3.51 -11.10
CA LEU A 61 -8.89 3.95 -11.60
C LEU A 61 -7.87 2.80 -11.60
N VAL A 62 -7.77 2.03 -10.53
CA VAL A 62 -6.76 0.97 -10.35
C VAL A 62 -7.20 -0.36 -10.95
N ILE A 63 -8.46 -0.76 -10.77
CA ILE A 63 -8.96 -2.04 -11.31
C ILE A 63 -8.75 -2.14 -12.84
N PRO A 64 -8.95 -1.09 -13.67
CA PRO A 64 -8.65 -1.16 -15.10
C PRO A 64 -7.19 -1.56 -15.40
N PHE A 65 -6.21 -1.01 -14.68
CA PHE A 65 -4.80 -1.40 -14.87
C PHE A 65 -4.53 -2.84 -14.45
N VAL A 66 -5.18 -3.29 -13.37
CA VAL A 66 -5.11 -4.70 -12.93
C VAL A 66 -5.71 -5.62 -14.00
N THR A 67 -6.83 -5.23 -14.63
CA THR A 67 -7.42 -5.99 -15.75
C THR A 67 -6.56 -6.03 -17.01
N CYS A 68 -5.85 -4.94 -17.32
CA CYS A 68 -4.92 -4.88 -18.45
C CYS A 68 -3.78 -5.89 -18.30
N LEU A 69 -3.42 -6.28 -17.06
CA LEU A 69 -2.41 -7.30 -16.77
C LEU A 69 -2.98 -8.73 -16.75
N GLY A 70 -4.26 -8.91 -17.08
CA GLY A 70 -4.91 -10.22 -17.21
C GLY A 70 -5.61 -10.73 -15.96
N ILE A 71 -5.72 -9.92 -14.90
CA ILE A 71 -6.48 -10.26 -13.70
C ILE A 71 -7.95 -9.89 -13.93
N THR A 72 -8.80 -10.90 -14.09
CA THR A 72 -10.21 -10.72 -14.50
C THR A 72 -11.22 -11.33 -13.54
N TYR A 73 -10.76 -11.94 -12.45
CA TYR A 73 -11.57 -12.75 -11.55
C TYR A 73 -11.55 -12.18 -10.12
N SER A 74 -12.67 -12.32 -9.43
CA SER A 74 -12.84 -11.95 -8.02
C SER A 74 -13.15 -13.19 -7.18
N TRP A 75 -12.70 -13.18 -5.92
CA TRP A 75 -13.13 -14.13 -4.88
C TRP A 75 -14.64 -14.05 -4.58
N GLY A 76 -15.30 -12.95 -4.94
CA GLY A 76 -16.75 -12.79 -4.93
C GLY A 76 -17.49 -13.59 -6.01
N GLY A 77 -16.78 -14.40 -6.81
CA GLY A 77 -17.38 -15.33 -7.76
C GLY A 77 -17.83 -14.71 -9.07
N TRP A 78 -17.40 -13.48 -9.36
CA TRP A 78 -17.66 -12.77 -10.61
C TRP A 78 -16.39 -12.58 -11.43
N SER A 79 -16.57 -12.31 -12.71
CA SER A 79 -15.50 -11.92 -13.63
C SER A 79 -15.87 -10.64 -14.37
N ILE A 80 -14.87 -9.89 -14.82
CA ILE A 80 -15.12 -8.64 -15.55
C ILE A 80 -15.86 -8.86 -16.88
N SER A 81 -15.76 -10.07 -17.44
CA SER A 81 -16.50 -10.49 -18.63
C SER A 81 -17.95 -10.92 -18.33
N GLY A 82 -18.43 -10.80 -17.09
CA GLY A 82 -19.80 -11.14 -16.69
C GLY A 82 -20.07 -12.64 -16.49
N GLY A 83 -19.02 -13.47 -16.46
CA GLY A 83 -19.13 -14.88 -16.12
C GLY A 83 -19.08 -15.12 -14.60
N ILE A 84 -19.72 -16.19 -14.15
CA ILE A 84 -19.63 -16.69 -12.77
C ILE A 84 -18.38 -17.56 -12.65
N VAL A 85 -17.59 -17.33 -11.61
CA VAL A 85 -16.31 -18.00 -11.36
C VAL A 85 -16.41 -18.79 -10.06
N THR A 86 -16.17 -20.09 -10.11
CA THR A 86 -16.21 -20.95 -8.91
C THR A 86 -14.85 -21.14 -8.26
N ASN A 87 -13.76 -20.97 -9.02
CA ASN A 87 -12.40 -21.04 -8.48
C ASN A 87 -11.50 -19.99 -9.14
N PRO A 88 -11.49 -18.75 -8.62
CA PRO A 88 -10.69 -17.64 -9.14
C PRO A 88 -9.18 -17.78 -8.85
N GLY A 89 -8.76 -18.73 -8.01
CA GLY A 89 -7.36 -18.92 -7.62
C GLY A 89 -6.79 -17.78 -6.77
N ILE A 90 -5.48 -17.81 -6.51
CA ILE A 90 -4.81 -16.82 -5.66
C ILE A 90 -4.59 -15.47 -6.35
N TRP A 91 -4.55 -15.45 -7.69
CA TRP A 91 -4.35 -14.24 -8.50
C TRP A 91 -5.70 -13.64 -8.93
N SER A 92 -6.55 -13.32 -7.96
CA SER A 92 -7.76 -12.51 -8.14
C SER A 92 -7.47 -11.03 -7.84
N TYR A 93 -8.45 -10.14 -8.06
CA TYR A 93 -8.33 -8.74 -7.64
C TYR A 93 -8.00 -8.60 -6.14
N GLU A 94 -8.67 -9.36 -5.28
CA GLU A 94 -8.44 -9.39 -3.84
C GLU A 94 -7.08 -9.99 -3.50
N GLY A 95 -6.64 -11.01 -4.24
CA GLY A 95 -5.33 -11.61 -4.05
C GLY A 95 -4.20 -10.62 -4.33
N VAL A 96 -4.27 -9.88 -5.45
CA VAL A 96 -3.28 -8.87 -5.81
C VAL A 96 -3.29 -7.70 -4.82
N ALA A 97 -4.47 -7.17 -4.51
CA ALA A 97 -4.63 -6.07 -3.56
C ALA A 97 -4.17 -6.48 -2.14
N GLY A 98 -4.50 -7.70 -1.74
CA GLY A 98 -4.10 -8.31 -0.48
C GLY A 98 -2.59 -8.47 -0.39
N VAL A 99 -1.92 -9.04 -1.40
CA VAL A 99 -0.44 -9.16 -1.40
C VAL A 99 0.23 -7.79 -1.26
N ALA A 100 -0.28 -6.75 -1.94
CA ALA A 100 0.28 -5.41 -1.85
C ALA A 100 0.04 -4.76 -0.46
N CYS A 101 -1.17 -4.81 0.06
CA CYS A 101 -1.55 -4.15 1.33
C CYS A 101 -1.07 -4.94 2.56
N PHE A 102 -1.41 -6.23 2.62
CA PHE A 102 -1.02 -7.11 3.72
C PHE A 102 0.48 -7.37 3.73
N GLY A 103 1.11 -7.55 2.56
CA GLY A 103 2.56 -7.74 2.49
C GLY A 103 3.33 -6.56 3.06
N PHE A 104 2.85 -5.33 2.84
CA PHE A 104 3.42 -4.15 3.46
C PHE A 104 3.20 -4.15 4.98
N GLY A 105 1.96 -4.30 5.46
CA GLY A 105 1.68 -4.30 6.90
C GLY A 105 2.43 -5.39 7.65
N ALA A 106 2.29 -6.64 7.20
CA ALA A 106 2.74 -7.82 7.92
C ALA A 106 4.25 -8.11 7.82
N PHE A 107 4.93 -7.66 6.77
CA PHE A 107 6.36 -7.91 6.59
C PHE A 107 7.22 -6.65 6.67
N HIS A 108 6.75 -5.54 6.11
CA HIS A 108 7.51 -4.30 6.06
C HIS A 108 7.41 -3.50 7.36
N VAL A 109 6.18 -3.23 7.83
CA VAL A 109 5.93 -2.37 9.00
C VAL A 109 6.30 -3.07 10.31
N THR A 110 5.97 -4.36 10.43
CA THR A 110 6.31 -5.18 11.61
C THR A 110 7.81 -5.50 11.73
N GLY A 111 8.60 -5.24 10.69
CA GLY A 111 10.02 -5.58 10.68
C GLY A 111 10.33 -7.07 10.53
N LEU A 112 9.32 -7.94 10.36
CA LEU A 112 9.53 -9.40 10.29
C LEU A 112 10.45 -9.82 9.12
N TYR A 113 10.30 -9.18 7.97
CA TYR A 113 11.18 -9.35 6.80
C TYR A 113 11.50 -8.01 6.12
N GLY A 114 11.29 -6.90 6.83
CA GLY A 114 11.51 -5.54 6.36
C GLY A 114 12.20 -4.69 7.42
N PRO A 115 12.52 -3.42 7.09
CA PRO A 115 13.27 -2.55 7.99
C PRO A 115 12.43 -1.91 9.10
N GLY A 116 11.10 -2.10 9.14
CA GLY A 116 10.21 -1.32 10.00
C GLY A 116 9.91 0.07 9.45
N ILE A 117 9.30 0.94 10.27
CA ILE A 117 8.97 2.33 9.90
C ILE A 117 9.67 3.33 10.83
N TRP A 118 9.64 4.62 10.47
CA TRP A 118 10.20 5.68 11.31
C TRP A 118 9.29 5.96 12.50
N VAL A 119 9.84 5.90 13.72
CA VAL A 119 9.14 6.21 14.98
C VAL A 119 9.97 7.24 15.76
N SER A 120 9.32 8.22 16.37
CA SER A 120 9.96 9.24 17.21
C SER A 120 9.18 9.49 18.48
N ASP A 121 9.86 9.96 19.53
CA ASP A 121 9.19 10.47 20.72
C ASP A 121 8.31 11.71 20.40
N PRO A 122 7.37 12.08 21.28
CA PRO A 122 6.47 13.22 21.07
C PRO A 122 7.18 14.56 20.84
N TYR A 123 8.43 14.69 21.28
CA TYR A 123 9.25 15.88 21.09
C TYR A 123 10.17 15.78 19.86
N GLY A 124 10.16 14.66 19.13
CA GLY A 124 10.92 14.45 17.90
C GLY A 124 12.43 14.40 18.08
N LEU A 125 12.92 14.14 19.29
CA LEU A 125 14.35 14.23 19.64
C LEU A 125 15.13 12.92 19.39
N THR A 126 14.43 11.79 19.36
CA THR A 126 14.99 10.42 19.34
C THR A 126 14.44 9.57 18.21
N GLY A 127 14.11 10.19 17.07
CA GLY A 127 13.59 9.50 15.88
C GLY A 127 14.56 8.48 15.31
N LYS A 128 14.07 7.26 15.07
CA LYS A 128 14.80 6.16 14.43
C LYS A 128 13.84 5.24 13.69
N VAL A 129 14.38 4.42 12.79
CA VAL A 129 13.60 3.33 12.19
C VAL A 129 13.49 2.21 13.22
N GLN A 130 12.29 1.69 13.43
CA GLN A 130 12.00 0.63 14.37
C GLN A 130 10.85 -0.26 13.85
N ASP A 131 10.89 -1.52 14.25
CA ASP A 131 9.82 -2.49 14.07
C ASP A 131 8.61 -2.09 14.92
N VAL A 132 7.41 -2.19 14.36
CA VAL A 132 6.17 -1.80 15.04
C VAL A 132 5.29 -3.03 15.22
N ASN A 133 5.03 -3.40 16.48
CA ASN A 133 4.16 -4.53 16.76
C ASN A 133 2.68 -4.07 16.75
N PRO A 134 1.77 -4.82 16.11
CA PRO A 134 0.41 -4.34 15.86
C PRO A 134 -0.40 -4.20 17.16
N ALA A 135 -1.10 -3.07 17.28
CA ALA A 135 -2.14 -2.88 18.29
C ALA A 135 -3.47 -3.48 17.80
N TRP A 136 -4.15 -4.23 18.67
CA TRP A 136 -5.42 -4.89 18.34
C TRP A 136 -6.61 -4.35 19.14
N GLY A 137 -6.36 -3.49 20.13
CA GLY A 137 -7.39 -2.79 20.89
C GLY A 137 -7.78 -1.46 20.26
N THR A 138 -8.51 -0.65 21.02
CA THR A 138 -9.03 0.64 20.57
C THR A 138 -7.92 1.68 20.36
N GLU A 139 -6.75 1.48 20.97
CA GLU A 139 -5.57 2.31 20.82
C GLU A 139 -5.02 2.31 19.38
N GLY A 140 -5.30 1.28 18.56
CA GLY A 140 -4.93 1.26 17.15
C GLY A 140 -5.66 2.31 16.28
N PHE A 141 -6.71 2.95 16.81
CA PHE A 141 -7.40 4.07 16.15
C PHE A 141 -6.88 5.45 16.59
N ASP A 142 -5.96 5.50 17.57
CA ASP A 142 -5.29 6.75 17.96
C ASP A 142 -4.29 7.15 16.86
N PRO A 143 -4.43 8.34 16.24
CA PRO A 143 -3.52 8.80 15.18
C PRO A 143 -2.05 8.96 15.63
N PHE A 144 -1.77 8.92 16.94
CA PHE A 144 -0.41 9.02 17.50
C PHE A 144 0.16 7.67 17.97
N VAL A 145 -0.61 6.59 17.91
CA VAL A 145 -0.17 5.24 18.26
C VAL A 145 0.01 4.43 16.98
N LEU A 146 1.25 3.99 16.73
CA LEU A 146 1.58 3.21 15.53
C LEU A 146 1.42 1.69 15.76
N GLY A 147 1.39 1.24 17.02
CA GLY A 147 1.40 -0.16 17.46
C GLY A 147 1.81 -0.29 18.94
N GLU A 148 1.74 -1.49 19.53
CA GLU A 148 2.15 -1.81 20.93
C GLU A 148 3.51 -2.47 21.02
#